data_AF-A0AAU3K995-F1
#
_entry.id   AF-A0AAU3K995-F1
#
_cell.length_a   1.000
_cell.length_b   1.000
_cell.length_c   1.000
_cell.angle_alpha   90.00
_cell.angle_beta   90.00
_cell.angle_gamma   90.00
#
_symmetry.space_group_name_H-M   'P 1'
#
loop_
_entity.id
_entity.type
_entity.pdbx_description
1 polymer ?
#
loop_
_entity_poly.entity_id
_entity_poly.type
_entity_poly.pdbx_seq_one_letter_code
_entity_poly.pdbx_strand_id
1 'polypeptide(L)'
;MHPLHFQSSKEQGINVYRYLPGARTAVTRHWPGLFQDWPPEPTPFTEYAVNNNNMEEVAVYTGLVWRLTAGLARYAIPTYYREEAAQTLGREPVLVDWEYDIEAEDPHAVRDNGFVPGRSTAGRRRPDAWKDVNRAGLFDLSTPRDLVRLLHAVLLDASSEITVFAVTPGPARLKDLVASLSGSSRPSLPSVIRDADVFVDLTIGSDVDYYDAITVASHADLQPRLDALANDFARRIEVFEGCVDSLTDVAAFLGVVPELSGIDLDAE
;
A
#
# COMPACT_ATOMS: atom_id res chain seq x y z
N MET A 1 -8.23 3.33 -22.62
CA MET A 1 -6.98 3.11 -21.88
C MET A 1 -6.86 4.24 -20.88
N HIS A 2 -7.13 4.00 -19.59
CA HIS A 2 -6.79 4.94 -18.53
C HIS A 2 -5.64 4.32 -17.74
N PRO A 3 -4.40 4.45 -18.24
CA PRO A 3 -3.22 3.93 -17.55
C PRO A 3 -2.99 4.69 -16.24
N LEU A 4 -2.21 4.08 -15.34
CA LEU A 4 -1.71 4.68 -14.11
C LEU A 4 -0.99 6.00 -14.42
N HIS A 5 -1.65 7.14 -14.22
CA HIS A 5 -1.09 8.46 -14.53
C HIS A 5 -0.74 9.21 -13.24
N PHE A 6 0.56 9.38 -13.00
CA PHE A 6 1.06 10.13 -11.86
C PHE A 6 1.20 11.62 -12.18
N GLN A 7 0.54 12.46 -11.39
CA GLN A 7 0.75 13.91 -11.39
C GLN A 7 2.01 14.24 -10.58
N SER A 8 2.98 14.90 -11.21
CA SER A 8 4.23 15.29 -10.55
C SER A 8 4.18 16.72 -10.00
N SER A 9 4.67 16.92 -8.79
CA SER A 9 4.90 18.23 -8.16
C SER A 9 6.25 18.24 -7.42
N LYS A 10 6.69 19.43 -7.02
CA LYS A 10 7.77 19.59 -6.04
C LYS A 10 7.23 20.20 -4.77
N GLU A 11 7.42 19.53 -3.65
CA GLU A 11 6.89 19.94 -2.35
C GLU A 11 8.00 19.85 -1.32
N GLN A 12 8.19 20.93 -0.53
CA GLN A 12 9.22 21.00 0.51
C GLN A 12 10.64 20.60 0.05
N GLY A 13 10.94 20.76 -1.25
CA GLY A 13 12.23 20.43 -1.83
C GLY A 13 12.40 19.00 -2.36
N ILE A 14 11.39 18.14 -2.24
CA ILE A 14 11.38 16.77 -2.80
C ILE A 14 10.40 16.64 -3.97
N ASN A 15 10.57 15.61 -4.79
CA ASN A 15 9.62 15.28 -5.86
C ASN A 15 8.48 14.45 -5.26
N VAL A 16 7.24 14.82 -5.60
CA VAL A 16 6.03 14.12 -5.18
C VAL A 16 5.23 13.74 -6.42
N TYR A 17 4.73 12.51 -6.44
CA TYR A 17 3.96 11.95 -7.54
C TYR A 17 2.68 11.38 -6.99
N ARG A 18 1.53 11.76 -7.56
CA ARG A 18 0.22 11.32 -7.07
C ARG A 18 -0.60 10.67 -8.16
N TYR A 19 -1.10 9.48 -7.89
CA TYR A 19 -2.10 8.81 -8.72
C TYR A 19 -3.44 8.87 -7.99
N LEU A 20 -4.40 9.57 -8.59
CA LEU A 20 -5.73 9.84 -8.06
C LEU A 20 -6.77 9.42 -9.12
N PRO A 21 -7.15 8.13 -9.17
CA PRO A 21 -8.09 7.62 -10.17
C PRO A 21 -9.52 8.17 -10.00
N GLY A 22 -9.90 8.56 -8.79
CA GLY A 22 -11.29 8.83 -8.44
C GLY A 22 -12.17 7.65 -8.83
N ALA A 23 -13.29 7.91 -9.52
CA ALA A 23 -14.19 6.87 -10.01
C ALA A 23 -13.67 6.12 -11.26
N ARG A 24 -12.48 6.45 -11.79
CA ARG A 24 -11.91 5.83 -12.99
C ARG A 24 -10.63 5.11 -12.62
N THR A 25 -10.80 3.95 -11.99
CA THR A 25 -9.71 3.06 -11.64
C THR A 25 -9.02 2.45 -12.87
N ALA A 26 -7.87 1.82 -12.64
CA ALA A 26 -7.03 1.31 -13.72
C ALA A 26 -7.62 0.07 -14.39
N VAL A 27 -8.31 -0.80 -13.63
CA VAL A 27 -9.02 -1.96 -14.15
C VAL A 27 -10.47 -1.53 -14.41
N THR A 28 -10.97 -1.84 -15.59
CA THR A 28 -12.31 -1.46 -16.06
C THR A 28 -13.21 -2.66 -16.32
N ARG A 29 -12.60 -3.86 -16.41
CA ARG A 29 -13.30 -5.13 -16.58
C ARG A 29 -12.87 -6.10 -15.49
N HIS A 30 -13.76 -6.30 -14.52
CA HIS A 30 -13.55 -7.16 -13.36
C HIS A 30 -14.08 -8.57 -13.63
N TRP A 31 -13.50 -9.55 -12.94
CA TRP A 31 -13.96 -10.91 -12.99
C TRP A 31 -15.31 -11.07 -12.28
N PRO A 32 -16.38 -11.52 -12.98
CA PRO A 32 -17.70 -11.65 -12.36
C PRO A 32 -17.74 -12.60 -11.15
N GLY A 33 -16.78 -13.52 -11.05
CA GLY A 33 -16.63 -14.45 -9.94
C GLY A 33 -16.33 -13.77 -8.59
N LEU A 34 -15.84 -12.52 -8.58
CA LEU A 34 -15.67 -11.77 -7.34
C LEU A 34 -16.99 -11.61 -6.59
N PHE A 35 -18.12 -11.50 -7.28
CA PHE A 35 -19.45 -11.27 -6.68
C PHE A 35 -20.22 -12.55 -6.33
N GLN A 36 -19.60 -13.72 -6.49
CA GLN A 36 -20.21 -15.01 -6.15
C GLN A 36 -19.91 -15.38 -4.70
N ASP A 37 -20.67 -16.33 -4.15
CA ASP A 37 -20.34 -16.92 -2.84
C ASP A 37 -18.97 -17.61 -2.91
N TRP A 38 -18.04 -17.18 -2.06
CA TRP A 38 -16.70 -17.74 -2.05
C TRP A 38 -16.60 -19.04 -1.24
N PRO A 39 -15.78 -20.00 -1.68
CA PRO A 39 -15.42 -21.13 -0.84
C PRO A 39 -14.66 -20.65 0.40
N PRO A 40 -14.67 -21.42 1.51
CA PRO A 40 -13.96 -21.03 2.72
C PRO A 40 -12.46 -20.80 2.47
N GLU A 41 -11.80 -21.66 1.69
CA GLU A 41 -10.42 -21.47 1.20
C GLU A 41 -10.18 -22.34 -0.07
N PRO A 42 -9.28 -21.96 -0.99
CA PRO A 42 -8.60 -20.66 -1.13
C PRO A 42 -9.42 -19.63 -1.94
N THR A 43 -9.20 -18.32 -1.70
CA THR A 43 -9.89 -17.21 -2.38
C THR A 43 -8.92 -16.11 -2.85
N PRO A 44 -9.29 -15.28 -3.85
CA PRO A 44 -8.52 -14.09 -4.25
C PRO A 44 -8.23 -13.14 -3.11
N PHE A 45 -9.21 -12.97 -2.22
CA PHE A 45 -9.08 -12.11 -1.06
C PHE A 45 -7.91 -12.59 -0.22
N THR A 46 -7.82 -13.88 0.09
CA THR A 46 -6.74 -14.43 0.92
C THR A 46 -5.35 -14.40 0.27
N GLU A 47 -5.23 -14.38 -1.05
CA GLU A 47 -3.91 -14.48 -1.72
C GLU A 47 -3.34 -13.13 -2.15
N TYR A 48 -4.18 -12.22 -2.65
CA TYR A 48 -3.76 -10.93 -3.21
C TYR A 48 -4.54 -9.74 -2.64
N ALA A 49 -5.32 -9.96 -1.57
CA ALA A 49 -6.21 -8.96 -0.97
C ALA A 49 -7.31 -8.44 -1.93
N VAL A 50 -7.55 -9.14 -3.04
CA VAL A 50 -8.56 -8.82 -4.04
C VAL A 50 -9.93 -9.31 -3.58
N ASN A 51 -10.89 -8.42 -3.42
CA ASN A 51 -12.26 -8.78 -3.02
C ASN A 51 -13.30 -8.06 -3.89
N ASN A 52 -14.58 -8.37 -3.68
CA ASN A 52 -15.70 -7.74 -4.40
C ASN A 52 -15.98 -6.28 -4.01
N ASN A 53 -15.14 -5.68 -3.16
CA ASN A 53 -15.23 -4.28 -2.80
C ASN A 53 -14.13 -3.47 -3.50
N ASN A 54 -12.89 -3.87 -3.30
CA ASN A 54 -11.68 -3.18 -3.77
C ASN A 54 -11.14 -3.73 -5.09
N MET A 55 -11.67 -4.87 -5.54
CA MET A 55 -11.45 -5.46 -6.86
C MET A 55 -9.96 -5.74 -7.18
N GLU A 56 -9.65 -5.95 -8.46
CA GLU A 56 -8.33 -6.35 -8.95
C GLU A 56 -7.28 -5.22 -8.93
N GLU A 57 -7.71 -3.97 -8.75
CA GLU A 57 -6.86 -2.80 -8.54
C GLU A 57 -5.85 -3.01 -7.42
N VAL A 58 -6.27 -3.67 -6.34
CA VAL A 58 -5.39 -3.99 -5.21
C VAL A 58 -4.15 -4.77 -5.66
N ALA A 59 -4.30 -5.70 -6.59
CA ALA A 59 -3.19 -6.48 -7.14
C ALA A 59 -2.25 -5.60 -7.98
N VAL A 60 -2.81 -4.67 -8.76
CA VAL A 60 -2.05 -3.68 -9.55
C VAL A 60 -1.26 -2.75 -8.62
N TYR A 61 -1.90 -2.19 -7.59
CA TYR A 61 -1.27 -1.26 -6.67
C TYR A 61 -0.19 -1.92 -5.83
N THR A 62 -0.46 -3.10 -5.27
CA THR A 62 0.53 -3.88 -4.51
C THR A 62 1.76 -4.18 -5.37
N GLY A 63 1.53 -4.63 -6.61
CA GLY A 63 2.57 -4.87 -7.58
C GLY A 63 3.39 -3.63 -7.91
N LEU A 64 2.72 -2.50 -8.11
CA LEU A 64 3.34 -1.21 -8.39
C LEU A 64 4.24 -0.77 -7.23
N VAL A 65 3.73 -0.77 -6.00
CA VAL A 65 4.50 -0.40 -4.80
C VAL A 65 5.72 -1.30 -4.66
N TRP A 66 5.56 -2.62 -4.77
CA TRP A 66 6.67 -3.56 -4.61
C TRP A 66 7.77 -3.36 -5.66
N ARG A 67 7.39 -3.19 -6.93
CA ARG A 67 8.33 -3.05 -8.05
C ARG A 67 8.96 -1.66 -8.12
N LEU A 68 8.24 -0.62 -7.72
CA LEU A 68 8.78 0.74 -7.55
C LEU A 68 9.86 0.80 -6.48
N THR A 69 9.77 -0.06 -5.47
CA THR A 69 10.69 -0.11 -4.34
C THR A 69 11.71 -1.25 -4.44
N ALA A 70 11.79 -1.93 -5.59
CA ALA A 70 12.73 -3.02 -5.83
C ALA A 70 14.19 -2.58 -5.60
N GLY A 71 14.94 -3.42 -4.89
CA GLY A 71 16.34 -3.18 -4.50
C GLY A 71 16.52 -2.45 -3.16
N LEU A 72 15.43 -2.05 -2.50
CA LEU A 72 15.44 -1.36 -1.20
C LEU A 72 14.90 -2.26 -0.08
N ALA A 73 15.33 -1.99 1.15
CA ALA A 73 14.68 -2.57 2.33
C ALA A 73 13.38 -1.82 2.59
N ARG A 74 12.28 -2.54 2.82
CA ARG A 74 10.95 -1.96 2.95
C ARG A 74 10.47 -2.09 4.39
N TYR A 75 9.94 -0.99 4.90
CA TYR A 75 9.29 -0.94 6.21
C TYR A 75 7.95 -0.24 6.07
N ALA A 76 6.89 -0.78 6.66
CA ALA A 76 5.55 -0.26 6.48
C ALA A 76 4.83 -0.02 7.80
N ILE A 77 3.99 1.01 7.80
CA ILE A 77 3.07 1.35 8.87
C ILE A 77 1.65 1.18 8.32
N PRO A 78 0.88 0.19 8.83
CA PRO A 78 -0.55 0.13 8.60
C PRO A 78 -1.25 1.14 9.52
N THR A 79 -1.99 2.10 8.96
CA THR A 79 -2.64 3.13 9.76
C THR A 79 -3.67 2.49 10.70
N TYR A 80 -3.67 2.86 11.98
CA TYR A 80 -4.54 2.35 13.07
C TYR A 80 -4.39 0.87 13.44
N TYR A 81 -4.27 -0.04 12.48
CA TYR A 81 -4.46 -1.49 12.64
C TYR A 81 -3.16 -2.25 12.95
N ARG A 82 -2.29 -1.64 13.77
CA ARG A 82 -1.01 -2.24 14.19
C ARG A 82 -1.19 -3.64 14.79
N GLU A 83 -2.19 -3.81 15.65
CA GLU A 83 -2.41 -5.07 16.36
C GLU A 83 -2.89 -6.20 15.44
N GLU A 84 -3.80 -5.88 14.52
CA GLU A 84 -4.25 -6.80 13.48
C GLU A 84 -3.09 -7.16 12.55
N ALA A 85 -2.26 -6.18 12.17
CA ALA A 85 -1.07 -6.42 11.36
C ALA A 85 -0.05 -7.33 12.06
N ALA A 86 0.21 -7.13 13.35
CA ALA A 86 1.09 -7.99 14.14
C ALA A 86 0.59 -9.44 14.19
N GLN A 87 -0.74 -9.63 14.35
CA GLN A 87 -1.36 -10.95 14.32
C GLN A 87 -1.26 -11.60 12.94
N THR A 88 -1.57 -10.88 11.87
CA THR A 88 -1.55 -11.41 10.49
C THR A 88 -0.13 -11.74 10.01
N LEU A 89 0.86 -10.93 10.41
CA LEU A 89 2.27 -11.19 10.09
C LEU A 89 2.94 -12.19 11.04
N GLY A 90 2.36 -12.43 12.22
CA GLY A 90 2.95 -13.29 13.25
C GLY A 90 4.21 -12.72 13.90
N ARG A 91 4.38 -11.39 13.91
CA ARG A 91 5.55 -10.70 14.48
C ARG A 91 5.18 -9.35 15.08
N GLU A 92 5.98 -8.92 16.04
CA GLU A 92 5.85 -7.61 16.69
C GLU A 92 6.48 -6.49 15.84
N PRO A 93 5.87 -5.30 15.78
CA PRO A 93 6.46 -4.15 15.11
C PRO A 93 7.54 -3.48 15.95
N VAL A 94 8.36 -2.65 15.28
CA VAL A 94 9.09 -1.57 15.97
C VAL A 94 8.11 -0.43 16.23
N LEU A 95 7.92 -0.08 17.50
CA LEU A 95 7.03 1.02 17.86
C LEU A 95 7.71 2.37 17.58
N VAL A 96 6.97 3.26 16.92
CA VAL A 96 7.40 4.63 16.58
C VAL A 96 6.34 5.66 16.99
N ASP A 97 6.73 6.91 17.15
CA ASP A 97 5.85 7.96 17.70
C ASP A 97 5.05 8.69 16.62
N TRP A 98 5.50 8.61 15.37
CA TRP A 98 4.89 9.29 14.23
C TRP A 98 4.53 8.30 13.12
N GLU A 99 3.34 8.47 12.55
CA GLU A 99 2.91 7.87 11.28
C GLU A 99 2.57 8.98 10.28
N TYR A 100 2.53 8.65 8.99
CA TYR A 100 2.10 9.59 7.96
C TYR A 100 0.60 9.48 7.74
N ASP A 101 -0.04 10.57 7.32
CA ASP A 101 -1.49 10.63 7.16
C ASP A 101 -1.84 11.38 5.86
N ILE A 102 -2.49 10.67 4.95
CA ILE A 102 -3.03 11.21 3.70
C ILE A 102 -4.54 10.93 3.65
N GLU A 103 -5.34 12.00 3.69
CA GLU A 103 -6.78 11.88 3.48
C GLU A 103 -7.08 11.89 1.97
N ALA A 104 -7.75 10.83 1.48
CA ALA A 104 -8.14 10.64 0.08
C ALA A 104 -9.67 10.64 -0.13
N GLU A 105 -10.41 11.39 0.70
CA GLU A 105 -11.87 11.54 0.58
C GLU A 105 -12.29 12.40 -0.63
N ASP A 106 -11.40 13.26 -1.15
CA ASP A 106 -11.62 14.00 -2.40
C ASP A 106 -10.89 13.30 -3.57
N PRO A 107 -11.62 12.85 -4.62
CA PRO A 107 -11.03 12.12 -5.75
C PRO A 107 -10.13 12.98 -6.64
N HIS A 108 -10.08 14.29 -6.41
CA HIS A 108 -9.30 15.25 -7.19
C HIS A 108 -8.19 15.92 -6.39
N ALA A 109 -8.18 15.74 -5.07
CA ALA A 109 -7.17 16.30 -4.19
C ALA A 109 -6.98 15.40 -2.96
N VAL A 110 -5.74 15.00 -2.72
CA VAL A 110 -5.40 14.45 -1.40
C VAL A 110 -5.02 15.58 -0.46
N ARG A 111 -5.39 15.42 0.80
CA ARG A 111 -4.89 16.27 1.86
C ARG A 111 -3.76 15.55 2.57
N ASP A 112 -2.55 15.98 2.25
CA ASP A 112 -1.33 15.55 2.93
C ASP A 112 -1.24 16.25 4.30
N ASN A 113 -1.63 15.54 5.35
CA ASN A 113 -1.56 16.04 6.73
C ASN A 113 -0.15 15.87 7.33
N GLY A 114 0.78 15.25 6.59
CA GLY A 114 2.14 14.91 7.01
C GLY A 114 2.17 13.95 8.18
N PHE A 115 3.22 14.06 9.01
CA PHE A 115 3.34 13.20 10.19
C PHE A 115 2.36 13.58 11.31
N VAL A 116 1.60 12.59 11.78
CA VAL A 116 0.69 12.70 12.93
C VAL A 116 1.15 11.75 14.04
N PRO A 117 0.75 11.98 15.31
CA PRO A 117 1.06 11.04 16.39
C PRO A 117 0.54 9.64 16.04
N GLY A 118 1.34 8.62 16.30
CA GLY A 118 1.01 7.24 15.99
C GLY A 118 -0.31 6.79 16.64
N ARG A 119 -1.11 6.01 15.90
CA ARG A 119 -2.45 5.60 16.32
C ARG A 119 -2.55 4.08 16.43
N SER A 120 -3.46 3.60 17.27
CA SER A 120 -3.75 2.17 17.45
C SER A 120 -5.22 1.93 17.78
N THR A 121 -5.79 0.85 17.24
CA THR A 121 -7.14 0.37 17.58
C THR A 121 -7.21 -0.30 18.96
N ALA A 122 -6.07 -0.65 19.57
CA ALA A 122 -6.00 -1.36 20.86
C ALA A 122 -6.75 -0.65 21.99
N GLY A 123 -6.70 0.68 22.03
CA GLY A 123 -7.36 1.48 23.07
C GLY A 123 -8.88 1.30 23.11
N ARG A 124 -9.50 0.89 21.99
CA ARG A 124 -10.96 0.65 21.91
C ARG A 124 -11.32 -0.83 22.03
N ARG A 125 -10.50 -1.73 21.47
CA ARG A 125 -10.83 -3.17 21.40
C ARG A 125 -10.28 -3.99 22.56
N ARG A 126 -9.12 -3.64 23.13
CA ARG A 126 -8.47 -4.38 24.23
C ARG A 126 -7.64 -3.45 25.14
N PRO A 127 -8.30 -2.68 26.04
CA PRO A 127 -7.64 -1.66 26.87
C PRO A 127 -6.51 -2.22 27.77
N ASP A 128 -6.61 -3.48 28.16
CA ASP A 128 -5.69 -4.11 29.12
C ASP A 128 -4.50 -4.82 28.46
N ALA A 129 -4.53 -5.02 27.14
CA ALA A 129 -3.53 -5.83 26.44
C ALA A 129 -2.31 -5.02 25.97
N TRP A 130 -2.46 -3.71 25.75
CA TRP A 130 -1.41 -2.89 25.14
C TRP A 130 -1.33 -1.50 25.80
N LYS A 131 -0.14 -1.14 26.29
CA LYS A 131 0.09 0.09 27.06
C LYS A 131 0.33 1.33 26.19
N ASP A 132 0.73 1.13 24.94
CA ASP A 132 1.21 2.20 24.06
C ASP A 132 0.25 2.45 22.89
N VAL A 133 -0.93 3.01 23.21
CA VAL A 133 -2.00 3.32 22.24
C VAL A 133 -1.69 4.52 21.32
N ASN A 134 -0.68 5.32 21.67
CA ASN A 134 -0.27 6.54 20.94
C ASN A 134 1.01 6.32 20.12
N ARG A 135 1.23 5.09 19.63
CA ARG A 135 2.43 4.73 18.86
C ARG A 135 2.02 3.89 17.66
N ALA A 136 2.64 4.16 16.52
CA ALA A 136 2.43 3.38 15.31
C ALA A 136 3.34 2.14 15.31
N GLY A 137 3.02 1.14 14.49
CA GLY A 137 3.84 -0.05 14.31
C GLY A 137 4.56 -0.03 12.97
N LEU A 138 5.90 -0.02 13.00
CA LEU A 138 6.74 -0.16 11.83
C LEU A 138 7.14 -1.63 11.65
N PHE A 139 6.68 -2.24 10.57
CA PHE A 139 6.94 -3.64 10.22
C PHE A 139 7.96 -3.72 9.08
N ASP A 140 8.90 -4.65 9.14
CA ASP A 140 9.72 -5.00 7.98
C ASP A 140 8.89 -5.77 6.94
N LEU A 141 9.13 -5.55 5.65
CA LEU A 141 8.50 -6.33 4.57
C LEU A 141 9.57 -7.08 3.78
N SER A 142 9.61 -8.40 3.95
CA SER A 142 10.61 -9.25 3.32
C SER A 142 10.16 -9.80 1.99
N THR A 143 8.85 -10.01 1.80
CA THR A 143 8.25 -10.55 0.57
C THR A 143 6.99 -9.77 0.20
N PRO A 144 6.51 -9.82 -1.06
CA PRO A 144 5.24 -9.19 -1.40
C PRO A 144 4.06 -9.72 -0.57
N ARG A 145 4.13 -10.98 -0.14
CA ARG A 145 3.13 -11.57 0.77
C ARG A 145 3.00 -10.78 2.07
N ASP A 146 4.08 -10.19 2.59
CA ASP A 146 4.00 -9.36 3.79
C ASP A 146 3.19 -8.09 3.55
N LEU A 147 3.34 -7.46 2.38
CA LEU A 147 2.54 -6.29 2.02
C LEU A 147 1.06 -6.65 1.87
N VAL A 148 0.74 -7.77 1.23
CA VAL A 148 -0.64 -8.28 1.11
C VAL A 148 -1.24 -8.58 2.49
N ARG A 149 -0.46 -9.19 3.39
CA ARG A 149 -0.88 -9.47 4.77
C ARG A 149 -1.15 -8.20 5.58
N LEU A 150 -0.35 -7.16 5.38
CA LEU A 150 -0.65 -5.86 5.96
C LEU A 150 -1.96 -5.29 5.42
N LEU A 151 -2.20 -5.40 4.11
CA LEU A 151 -3.47 -4.98 3.50
C LEU A 151 -4.66 -5.72 4.13
N HIS A 152 -4.57 -7.03 4.36
CA HIS A 152 -5.64 -7.76 5.06
C HIS A 152 -5.95 -7.23 6.45
N ALA A 153 -4.95 -6.68 7.15
CA ALA A 153 -5.17 -6.10 8.47
C ALA A 153 -5.94 -4.79 8.43
N VAL A 154 -5.88 -4.04 7.31
CA VAL A 154 -6.49 -2.70 7.17
C VAL A 154 -7.77 -2.69 6.32
N LEU A 155 -7.97 -3.63 5.38
CA LEU A 155 -9.10 -3.71 4.42
C LEU A 155 -10.47 -4.04 5.02
N LEU A 156 -10.66 -3.81 6.31
CA LEU A 156 -11.90 -4.07 7.05
C LEU A 156 -12.67 -2.79 7.42
N ASP A 157 -12.20 -1.63 6.98
CA ASP A 157 -12.79 -0.31 7.26
C ASP A 157 -13.22 0.40 5.96
N ALA A 158 -13.80 1.60 6.08
CA ALA A 158 -14.24 2.40 4.94
C ALA A 158 -13.10 2.81 3.98
N SER A 159 -11.87 2.88 4.50
CA SER A 159 -10.66 2.97 3.71
C SER A 159 -9.51 2.24 4.40
N SER A 160 -8.49 1.92 3.62
CA SER A 160 -7.25 1.30 4.10
C SER A 160 -6.07 2.13 3.70
N GLU A 161 -5.16 2.37 4.63
CA GLU A 161 -3.96 3.16 4.38
C GLU A 161 -2.73 2.38 4.88
N ILE A 162 -1.72 2.30 4.01
CA ILE A 162 -0.40 1.78 4.34
C ILE A 162 0.65 2.74 3.81
N THR A 163 1.46 3.25 4.72
CA THR A 163 2.68 3.97 4.39
C THR A 163 3.86 3.00 4.34
N VAL A 164 4.64 3.05 3.26
CA VAL A 164 5.86 2.27 3.02
C VAL A 164 7.07 3.20 2.90
N PHE A 165 8.06 2.97 3.76
CA PHE A 165 9.40 3.52 3.66
C PHE A 165 10.32 2.47 3.02
N ALA A 166 10.66 2.68 1.75
CA ALA A 166 11.68 1.91 1.08
C ALA A 166 13.02 2.65 1.18
N VAL A 167 13.97 2.06 1.90
CA VAL A 167 15.22 2.71 2.25
C VAL A 167 16.44 1.89 1.83
N THR A 168 17.59 2.54 1.73
CA THR A 168 18.86 1.85 1.47
C THR A 168 19.05 0.67 2.45
N PRO A 169 19.32 -0.57 1.97
CA PRO A 169 19.46 -1.72 2.86
C PRO A 169 20.58 -1.56 3.89
N GLY A 170 20.30 -2.00 5.12
CA GLY A 170 21.29 -2.13 6.18
C GLY A 170 20.82 -1.64 7.55
N PRO A 171 21.35 -2.21 8.64
CA PRO A 171 20.88 -1.94 10.01
C PRO A 171 21.06 -0.49 10.44
N ALA A 172 22.08 0.21 9.92
CA ALA A 172 22.28 1.63 10.20
C ALA A 172 21.13 2.49 9.67
N ARG A 173 20.68 2.23 8.43
CA ARG A 173 19.60 3.01 7.82
C ARG A 173 18.26 2.78 8.53
N LEU A 174 17.97 1.54 8.93
CA LEU A 174 16.80 1.23 9.76
C LEU A 174 16.85 1.97 11.10
N LYS A 175 17.97 1.92 11.80
CA LYS A 175 18.14 2.66 13.07
C LYS A 175 17.87 4.16 12.89
N ASP A 176 18.38 4.74 11.82
CA ASP A 176 18.16 6.16 11.52
C ASP A 176 16.69 6.46 11.17
N LEU A 177 16.00 5.57 10.44
CA LEU A 177 14.57 5.70 10.16
C LEU A 177 13.74 5.68 11.46
N VAL A 178 13.99 4.69 12.32
CA VAL A 178 13.31 4.56 13.62
C VAL A 178 13.57 5.79 14.49
N ALA A 179 14.80 6.30 14.50
CA ALA A 179 15.14 7.51 15.25
C ALA A 179 14.37 8.74 14.74
N SER A 180 14.26 8.92 13.41
CA SER A 180 13.48 10.02 12.83
C SER A 180 11.99 9.93 13.15
N LEU A 181 11.45 8.71 13.28
CA LEU A 181 10.04 8.47 13.59
C LEU A 181 9.73 8.38 15.10
N SER A 182 10.74 8.39 15.99
CA SER A 182 10.57 8.25 17.45
C SER A 182 11.05 9.48 18.24
N GLY A 183 10.90 10.65 17.64
CA GLY A 183 11.32 11.93 18.23
C GLY A 183 10.19 12.65 18.95
N SER A 184 10.54 13.53 19.90
CA SER A 184 9.57 14.40 20.59
C SER A 184 8.96 15.50 19.71
N SER A 185 9.54 15.75 18.54
CA SER A 185 9.07 16.74 17.58
C SER A 185 8.58 16.06 16.31
N ARG A 186 7.49 16.56 15.75
CA ARG A 186 6.94 16.13 14.46
C ARG A 186 8.01 16.25 13.37
N PRO A 187 8.38 15.15 12.69
CA PRO A 187 9.32 15.22 11.58
C PRO A 187 8.66 15.80 10.32
N SER A 188 9.46 16.09 9.31
CA SER A 188 9.01 16.43 7.96
C SER A 188 9.43 15.32 7.00
N LEU A 189 8.66 15.06 5.95
CA LEU A 189 9.00 13.99 5.00
C LEU A 189 10.42 14.14 4.42
N PRO A 190 10.85 15.32 3.95
CA PRO A 190 12.22 15.50 3.44
C PRO A 190 13.33 15.18 4.44
N SER A 191 13.07 15.25 5.75
CA SER A 191 14.07 14.93 6.79
C SER A 191 14.08 13.45 7.20
N VAL A 192 13.01 12.71 6.87
CA VAL A 192 12.91 11.27 7.14
C VAL A 192 13.53 10.43 6.01
N ILE A 193 13.33 10.83 4.75
CA ILE A 193 13.87 10.12 3.57
C ILE A 193 15.20 10.71 3.10
N ARG A 194 16.08 9.87 2.55
CA ARG A 194 17.36 10.24 1.94
C ARG A 194 17.30 10.21 0.41
N ASP A 195 18.38 10.65 -0.23
CA ASP A 195 18.51 10.77 -1.69
C ASP A 195 18.04 9.54 -2.49
N ALA A 196 18.35 8.33 -2.01
CA ALA A 196 18.02 7.07 -2.68
C ALA A 196 16.75 6.38 -2.13
N ASP A 197 16.13 6.96 -1.11
CA ASP A 197 14.94 6.36 -0.49
C ASP A 197 13.68 6.74 -1.27
N VAL A 198 12.66 5.89 -1.15
CA VAL A 198 11.34 6.09 -1.75
C VAL A 198 10.31 5.96 -0.64
N PHE A 199 9.51 7.00 -0.48
CA PHE A 199 8.29 6.96 0.31
C PHE A 199 7.13 6.62 -0.60
N VAL A 200 6.25 5.73 -0.14
CA VAL A 200 4.97 5.43 -0.81
C VAL A 200 3.89 5.41 0.24
N ASP A 201 2.82 6.13 0.00
CA ASP A 201 1.57 5.97 0.71
C ASP A 201 0.53 5.37 -0.24
N LEU A 202 -0.19 4.35 0.24
CA LEU A 202 -1.20 3.61 -0.50
C LEU A 202 -2.51 3.66 0.28
N THR A 203 -3.49 4.34 -0.29
CA THR A 203 -4.88 4.37 0.20
C THR A 203 -5.75 3.58 -0.75
N ILE A 204 -6.59 2.69 -0.20
CA ILE A 204 -7.63 1.95 -0.93
C ILE A 204 -8.98 2.37 -0.35
N GLY A 205 -9.84 2.89 -1.20
CA GLY A 205 -11.20 3.28 -0.83
C GLY A 205 -12.14 2.08 -0.90
N SER A 206 -12.92 1.85 0.16
CA SER A 206 -13.82 0.69 0.28
C SER A 206 -15.28 1.08 0.48
N ASP A 207 -15.60 2.34 0.76
CA ASP A 207 -16.97 2.82 0.96
C ASP A 207 -17.24 4.10 0.16
N VAL A 208 -18.49 4.54 0.13
CA VAL A 208 -18.92 5.75 -0.56
C VAL A 208 -18.10 6.95 -0.07
N ASP A 209 -17.61 7.75 -1.01
CA ASP A 209 -16.76 8.92 -0.79
C ASP A 209 -15.34 8.63 -0.25
N TYR A 210 -14.89 7.36 -0.33
CA TYR A 210 -13.48 7.00 -0.15
C TYR A 210 -12.90 6.54 -1.49
N TYR A 211 -11.73 7.08 -1.85
CA TYR A 211 -11.10 6.82 -3.13
C TYR A 211 -9.71 6.23 -2.95
N ASP A 212 -9.29 5.46 -3.95
CA ASP A 212 -7.92 5.01 -4.03
C ASP A 212 -6.98 6.19 -4.24
N ALA A 213 -5.82 6.15 -3.61
CA ALA A 213 -4.74 7.08 -3.86
C ALA A 213 -3.38 6.40 -3.72
N ILE A 214 -2.42 6.81 -4.53
CA ILE A 214 -1.01 6.46 -4.33
C ILE A 214 -0.21 7.74 -4.35
N THR A 215 0.46 8.05 -3.23
CA THR A 215 1.40 9.16 -3.14
C THR A 215 2.82 8.61 -3.04
N VAL A 216 3.68 8.98 -3.98
CA VAL A 216 5.10 8.62 -3.98
C VAL A 216 5.93 9.87 -3.74
N ALA A 217 6.94 9.79 -2.89
CA ALA A 217 7.88 10.90 -2.70
C ALA A 217 9.33 10.41 -2.68
N SER A 218 10.22 11.20 -3.28
CA SER A 218 11.66 10.97 -3.27
C SER A 218 12.43 12.24 -3.54
N HIS A 219 13.68 12.31 -3.05
CA HIS A 219 14.64 13.34 -3.45
C HIS A 219 15.08 13.13 -4.91
N ALA A 220 15.18 11.89 -5.37
CA ALA A 220 15.47 11.55 -6.76
C ALA A 220 14.25 11.79 -7.66
N ASP A 221 14.50 12.06 -8.94
CA ASP A 221 13.44 12.07 -9.95
C ASP A 221 13.04 10.63 -10.29
N LEU A 222 11.83 10.24 -9.92
CA LEU A 222 11.26 8.92 -10.19
C LEU A 222 10.34 8.89 -11.40
N GLN A 223 10.11 10.02 -12.09
CA GLN A 223 9.18 10.08 -13.23
C GLN A 223 9.48 9.00 -14.28
N PRO A 224 10.73 8.80 -14.74
CA PRO A 224 11.00 7.77 -15.76
C PRO A 224 10.69 6.35 -15.28
N ARG A 225 10.89 6.06 -13.99
CA ARG A 225 10.60 4.75 -13.39
C ARG A 225 9.09 4.54 -13.26
N LEU A 226 8.37 5.57 -12.83
CA LEU A 226 6.91 5.55 -12.74
C LEU A 226 6.27 5.38 -14.11
N ASP A 227 6.73 6.12 -15.13
CA ASP A 227 6.23 5.99 -16.50
C ASP A 227 6.48 4.58 -17.07
N ALA A 228 7.66 4.02 -16.83
CA ALA A 228 7.99 2.65 -17.26
C ALA A 228 7.08 1.61 -16.58
N LEU A 229 6.85 1.74 -15.28
CA LEU A 229 5.95 0.86 -14.54
C LEU A 229 4.50 1.04 -14.98
N ALA A 230 4.03 2.28 -15.16
CA ALA A 230 2.68 2.58 -15.64
C ALA A 230 2.40 1.94 -17.00
N ASN A 231 3.36 2.03 -17.94
CA ASN A 231 3.24 1.38 -19.25
C ASN A 231 3.23 -0.15 -19.16
N ASP A 232 4.04 -0.74 -18.27
CA ASP A 232 4.03 -2.20 -18.07
C ASP A 232 2.71 -2.68 -17.45
N PHE A 233 2.19 -1.97 -16.45
CA PHE A 233 0.91 -2.30 -15.83
C PHE A 233 -0.26 -2.08 -16.79
N ALA A 234 -0.23 -1.05 -17.65
CA ALA A 234 -1.23 -0.89 -18.70
C ALA A 234 -1.31 -2.14 -19.60
N ARG A 235 -0.17 -2.69 -20.02
CA ARG A 235 -0.11 -3.94 -20.79
C ARG A 235 -0.64 -5.14 -20.00
N ARG A 236 -0.30 -5.27 -18.72
CA ARG A 236 -0.78 -6.38 -17.85
C ARG A 236 -2.29 -6.33 -17.65
N ILE A 237 -2.83 -5.14 -17.44
CA ILE A 237 -4.28 -4.89 -17.34
C ILE A 237 -4.96 -5.28 -18.65
N GLU A 238 -4.45 -4.84 -19.81
CA GLU A 238 -5.02 -5.22 -21.12
C GLU A 238 -5.05 -6.74 -21.34
N VAL A 239 -4.00 -7.46 -20.93
CA VAL A 239 -3.94 -8.92 -21.01
C VAL A 239 -5.01 -9.55 -20.11
N PHE A 240 -5.11 -9.09 -18.86
CA PHE A 240 -6.10 -9.58 -17.90
C PHE A 240 -7.54 -9.32 -18.39
N GLU A 241 -7.85 -8.08 -18.76
CA GLU A 241 -9.17 -7.69 -19.27
C GLU A 241 -9.53 -8.40 -20.59
N GLY A 242 -8.52 -8.80 -21.37
CA GLY A 242 -8.69 -9.60 -22.58
C GLY A 242 -9.16 -11.04 -22.31
N CYS A 243 -8.82 -11.61 -21.15
CA CYS A 243 -9.18 -12.98 -20.78
C CYS A 243 -10.24 -13.08 -19.66
N VAL A 244 -10.60 -11.98 -19.00
CA VAL A 244 -11.39 -11.99 -17.76
C VAL A 244 -12.74 -12.73 -17.88
N ASP A 245 -13.45 -12.60 -18.99
CA ASP A 245 -14.74 -13.29 -19.22
C ASP A 245 -14.59 -14.81 -19.42
N SER A 246 -13.38 -15.28 -19.73
CA SER A 246 -13.09 -16.71 -19.96
C SER A 246 -12.69 -17.45 -18.70
N LEU A 247 -12.48 -16.74 -17.58
CA LEU A 247 -12.10 -17.32 -16.29
C LEU A 247 -13.33 -17.95 -15.63
N THR A 248 -13.35 -19.28 -15.56
CA THR A 248 -14.54 -20.04 -15.15
C THR A 248 -14.70 -20.21 -13.63
N ASP A 249 -13.61 -20.09 -12.88
CA ASP A 249 -13.58 -20.35 -11.44
C ASP A 249 -12.43 -19.60 -10.74
N VAL A 250 -12.40 -19.71 -9.41
CA VAL A 250 -11.39 -19.07 -8.55
C VAL A 250 -9.98 -19.53 -8.91
N ALA A 251 -9.77 -20.79 -9.28
CA ALA A 251 -8.45 -21.30 -9.61
C ALA A 251 -7.93 -20.69 -10.92
N ALA A 252 -8.78 -20.58 -11.94
CA ALA A 252 -8.45 -19.89 -13.18
C ALA A 252 -8.13 -18.41 -12.94
N PHE A 253 -8.90 -17.75 -12.08
CA PHE A 253 -8.64 -16.36 -11.69
C PHE A 253 -7.29 -16.22 -10.95
N LEU A 254 -7.06 -17.00 -9.90
CA LEU A 254 -5.80 -16.99 -9.16
C LEU A 254 -4.59 -17.33 -10.04
N GLY A 255 -4.79 -18.12 -11.09
CA GLY A 255 -3.76 -18.41 -12.10
C GLY A 255 -3.31 -17.20 -12.93
N VAL A 256 -4.11 -16.13 -13.04
CA VAL A 256 -3.78 -14.93 -13.83
C VAL A 256 -3.39 -13.71 -12.98
N VAL A 257 -3.78 -13.66 -11.70
CA VAL A 257 -3.43 -12.56 -10.79
C VAL A 257 -1.92 -12.32 -10.62
N PRO A 258 -1.04 -13.35 -10.58
CA PRO A 258 0.40 -13.13 -10.55
C PRO A 258 0.90 -12.30 -11.74
N GLU A 259 0.35 -12.53 -12.95
CA GLU A 259 0.72 -11.74 -14.13
C GLU A 259 0.09 -10.34 -14.11
N LEU A 260 -1.12 -10.18 -13.55
CA LEU A 260 -1.71 -8.85 -13.36
C LEU A 260 -0.87 -7.99 -12.39
N SER A 261 -0.52 -8.57 -11.24
CA SER A 261 0.25 -7.89 -10.19
C SER A 261 1.73 -7.73 -10.56
N GLY A 262 2.28 -8.61 -11.40
CA GLY A 262 3.70 -8.60 -11.75
C GLY A 262 4.63 -8.93 -10.58
N ILE A 263 4.12 -9.59 -9.54
CA ILE A 263 4.88 -10.03 -8.37
C ILE A 263 4.67 -11.52 -8.09
N ASP A 264 5.74 -12.18 -7.65
CA ASP A 264 5.70 -13.50 -7.04
C ASP A 264 5.65 -13.29 -5.51
N LEU A 265 4.57 -13.74 -4.87
CA LEU A 265 4.30 -13.46 -3.46
C LEU A 265 5.41 -13.94 -2.52
N ASP A 266 6.16 -14.97 -2.91
CA ASP A 266 7.18 -15.60 -2.08
C ASP A 266 8.61 -15.23 -2.51
N ALA A 267 8.77 -14.28 -3.44
CA ALA A 267 10.08 -13.76 -3.81
C ALA A 267 10.64 -12.78 -2.76
N GLU A 268 11.90 -12.97 -2.39
CA GLU A 268 12.69 -12.07 -1.52
C GLU A 268 13.21 -10.83 -2.27
#